data_AF-A0A8S3WEH5-F1
#
_entry.id   AF-A0A8S3WEH5-F1
#
_cell.length_a   1.000
_cell.length_b   1.000
_cell.length_c   1.000
_cell.angle_alpha   90.00
_cell.angle_beta   90.00
_cell.angle_gamma   90.00
#
_symmetry.space_group_name_H-M   'P 1'
#
loop_
_entity.id
_entity.type
_entity.pdbx_description
1 polymer ?
#
loop_
_entity_poly.entity_id
_entity_poly.type
_entity_poly.pdbx_seq_one_letter_code
_entity_poly.pdbx_strand_id
1 'polypeptide(L)'
;MVLFFTLLYLFILSNTEAKNKSKTCNDFQANFTIKDVIGPWNVVAIIPEKLFPDNQKKVICYKVEFSETDTAGLRWLVNNTSENASKTDKISDIKGTIIRQRYHSERPFDVWSRSIEGVNGCFQQVMSLDADKSDLSKAITHDDMMQLHLVETNDKNGPFLLQMLWGKMISVVIYRQREGVTQDELKPVFELMSKLRGPQRIPRICDQPHRDILKHI
;
A
#
# COMPACT_ATOMS: atom_id res chain seq x y z
N MET A 1 -19.95 -44.37 -11.21
CA MET A 1 -18.98 -43.63 -12.06
C MET A 1 -19.07 -42.11 -11.87
N VAL A 2 -20.26 -41.51 -11.93
CA VAL A 2 -20.45 -40.04 -11.80
C VAL A 2 -19.93 -39.46 -10.47
N LEU A 3 -20.12 -40.17 -9.35
CA LEU A 3 -19.69 -39.71 -8.02
C LEU A 3 -18.16 -39.60 -7.85
N PHE A 4 -17.40 -40.40 -8.61
CA PHE A 4 -15.94 -40.41 -8.53
C PHE A 4 -15.35 -39.19 -9.26
N PHE A 5 -15.97 -38.78 -10.37
CA PHE A 5 -15.57 -37.59 -11.13
C PHE A 5 -15.87 -36.29 -10.37
N THR A 6 -16.98 -36.21 -9.63
CA THR A 6 -17.31 -35.01 -8.82
C THR A 6 -16.40 -34.85 -7.61
N LEU A 7 -16.01 -35.93 -6.94
CA LEU A 7 -15.03 -35.90 -5.85
C LEU A 7 -13.62 -35.53 -6.34
N LEU A 8 -13.22 -36.03 -7.51
CA LEU A 8 -11.94 -35.65 -8.13
C LEU A 8 -11.92 -34.15 -8.50
N TYR A 9 -13.03 -33.62 -9.03
CA TYR A 9 -13.16 -32.20 -9.38
C TYR A 9 -13.11 -31.28 -8.14
N LEU A 10 -13.72 -31.71 -7.02
CA LEU A 10 -13.63 -31.01 -5.74
C LEU A 10 -12.20 -31.02 -5.18
N PHE A 11 -11.46 -32.13 -5.32
CA PHE A 11 -10.05 -32.22 -4.92
C PHE A 11 -9.12 -31.36 -5.79
N ILE A 12 -9.42 -31.23 -7.08
CA ILE A 12 -8.66 -30.32 -7.98
C ILE A 12 -8.94 -28.85 -7.63
N LEU A 13 -10.18 -28.51 -7.24
CA LEU A 13 -10.55 -27.16 -6.79
C LEU A 13 -10.01 -26.81 -5.40
N SER A 14 -9.87 -27.76 -4.48
CA SER A 14 -9.25 -27.52 -3.18
C SER A 14 -7.71 -27.47 -3.25
N ASN A 15 -7.10 -28.10 -4.26
CA ASN A 15 -5.66 -28.02 -4.54
C ASN A 15 -5.28 -26.92 -5.53
N THR A 16 -6.21 -26.10 -6.00
CA THR A 16 -5.85 -24.74 -6.39
C THR A 16 -5.56 -23.94 -5.13
N GLU A 17 -4.42 -24.24 -4.49
CA GLU A 17 -3.64 -23.17 -3.89
C GLU A 17 -3.61 -22.07 -4.93
N ALA A 18 -4.12 -20.89 -4.55
CA ALA A 18 -3.86 -19.68 -5.29
C ALA A 18 -2.34 -19.50 -5.27
N LYS A 19 -1.65 -20.14 -6.21
CA LYS A 19 -0.25 -19.90 -6.51
C LYS A 19 -0.20 -18.41 -6.76
N ASN A 20 0.29 -17.69 -5.76
CA ASN A 20 0.62 -16.29 -5.78
C ASN A 20 1.67 -16.10 -6.89
N LYS A 21 1.21 -16.08 -8.13
CA LYS A 21 1.94 -15.49 -9.23
C LYS A 21 2.02 -14.02 -8.86
N SER A 22 3.19 -13.63 -8.36
CA SER A 22 3.71 -12.27 -8.28
C SER A 22 2.83 -11.33 -9.12
N LYS A 23 1.93 -10.61 -8.45
CA LYS A 23 1.04 -9.65 -9.11
C LYS A 23 1.90 -8.44 -9.46
N THR A 24 2.54 -8.51 -10.62
CA THR A 24 3.28 -7.41 -11.25
C THR A 24 2.40 -6.17 -11.33
N CYS A 25 2.99 -4.97 -11.31
CA CYS A 25 2.26 -3.71 -11.53
C CYS A 25 1.68 -3.56 -12.95
N ASN A 26 1.57 -4.67 -13.70
CA ASN A 26 1.08 -4.79 -15.07
C ASN A 26 1.69 -3.75 -16.03
N ASP A 27 2.96 -3.41 -15.81
CA ASP A 27 3.74 -2.41 -16.57
C ASP A 27 3.09 -1.03 -16.72
N PHE A 28 2.10 -0.71 -15.88
CA PHE A 28 1.48 0.60 -15.89
C PHE A 28 2.50 1.64 -15.42
N GLN A 29 2.74 2.65 -16.25
CA GLN A 29 3.66 3.73 -15.92
C GLN A 29 2.89 4.83 -15.20
N ALA A 30 3.28 5.12 -13.97
CA ALA A 30 2.83 6.33 -13.29
C ALA A 30 3.57 7.55 -13.85
N ASN A 31 2.89 8.70 -13.90
CA ASN A 31 3.46 9.93 -14.44
C ASN A 31 3.77 10.93 -13.31
N PHE A 32 4.73 10.58 -12.44
CA PHE A 32 5.21 11.46 -11.38
C PHE A 32 6.70 11.19 -11.10
N THR A 33 7.35 12.13 -10.42
CA THR A 33 8.68 11.97 -9.83
C THR A 33 8.56 11.73 -8.33
N ILE A 34 9.45 10.96 -7.71
CA ILE A 34 9.36 10.63 -6.28
C ILE A 34 9.20 11.88 -5.40
N LYS A 35 9.81 13.01 -5.79
CA LYS A 35 9.68 14.30 -5.10
C LYS A 35 8.24 14.79 -4.98
N ASP A 36 7.39 14.47 -5.95
CA ASP A 36 5.98 14.88 -5.98
C ASP A 36 5.13 14.14 -4.92
N VAL A 37 5.61 13.01 -4.42
CA VAL A 37 4.89 12.21 -3.40
C VAL A 37 5.48 12.36 -2.00
N ILE A 38 6.64 13.00 -1.83
CA ILE A 38 7.26 13.20 -0.51
C ILE A 38 6.44 14.16 0.34
N GLY A 39 6.31 13.82 1.62
CA GLY A 39 5.65 14.64 2.63
C GLY A 39 4.39 14.00 3.21
N PRO A 40 3.60 14.78 3.95
CA PRO A 40 2.43 14.28 4.66
C PRO A 40 1.20 14.15 3.74
N TRP A 41 0.49 13.05 3.93
CA TRP A 41 -0.72 12.68 3.20
C TRP A 41 -1.78 12.15 4.17
N ASN A 42 -3.04 12.56 4.01
CA ASN A 42 -4.16 12.08 4.80
C ASN A 42 -4.95 11.05 3.99
N VAL A 43 -5.27 9.91 4.59
CA VAL A 43 -6.23 8.98 3.98
C VAL A 43 -7.61 9.61 4.01
N VAL A 44 -8.17 9.85 2.83
CA VAL A 44 -9.49 10.46 2.66
C VAL A 44 -10.55 9.48 2.19
N ALA A 45 -10.15 8.37 1.56
CA ALA A 45 -11.05 7.31 1.15
C ALA A 45 -10.30 6.00 0.85
N ILE A 46 -11.05 4.91 0.72
CA ILE A 46 -10.56 3.65 0.16
C ILE A 46 -11.52 3.11 -0.91
N ILE A 47 -10.98 2.39 -1.89
CA ILE A 47 -11.77 1.54 -2.78
C ILE A 47 -11.66 0.10 -2.27
N PRO A 48 -12.75 -0.48 -1.75
CA PRO A 48 -12.73 -1.85 -1.23
C PRO A 48 -12.68 -2.88 -2.36
N GLU A 49 -12.07 -4.03 -2.08
CA GLU A 49 -12.12 -5.18 -2.99
C GLU A 49 -13.39 -6.02 -2.77
N LYS A 50 -13.66 -7.02 -3.63
CA LYS A 50 -14.87 -7.86 -3.58
C LYS A 50 -15.10 -8.52 -2.22
N LEU A 51 -14.04 -8.97 -1.57
CA LEU A 51 -14.10 -9.66 -0.27
C LEU A 51 -14.09 -8.69 0.93
N PHE A 52 -14.08 -7.38 0.71
CA PHE A 52 -14.13 -6.42 1.81
C PHE A 52 -15.47 -6.50 2.54
N PRO A 53 -15.50 -6.60 3.89
CA PRO A 53 -16.73 -6.77 4.64
C PRO A 53 -17.74 -5.62 4.42
N ASP A 54 -18.97 -5.96 4.02
CA ASP A 54 -20.02 -4.97 3.77
C ASP A 54 -20.54 -4.31 5.04
N ASN A 55 -20.43 -4.99 6.18
CA ASN A 55 -20.77 -4.44 7.49
C ASN A 55 -19.76 -3.39 7.99
N GLN A 56 -18.56 -3.33 7.42
CA GLN A 56 -17.51 -2.40 7.85
C GLN A 56 -17.71 -1.00 7.24
N LYS A 57 -18.74 -0.29 7.70
CA LYS A 57 -19.10 1.02 7.15
C LYS A 57 -18.05 2.11 7.39
N LYS A 58 -17.25 1.99 8.45
CA LYS A 58 -16.28 3.03 8.85
C LYS A 58 -14.88 2.68 8.36
N VAL A 59 -14.27 3.64 7.68
CA VAL A 59 -12.86 3.64 7.30
C VAL A 59 -12.09 4.44 8.35
N ILE A 60 -10.92 3.95 8.75
CA ILE A 60 -10.08 4.64 9.72
C ILE A 60 -9.30 5.72 8.99
N CYS A 61 -9.36 6.95 9.49
CA CYS A 61 -8.58 8.05 8.96
C CYS A 61 -7.26 8.12 9.71
N TYR A 62 -6.19 8.16 8.94
CA TYR A 62 -4.84 8.25 9.43
C TYR A 62 -3.99 9.06 8.47
N LYS A 63 -2.89 9.57 9.00
CA LYS A 63 -1.89 10.28 8.23
C LYS A 63 -0.76 9.32 7.86
N VAL A 64 -0.20 9.50 6.68
CA VAL A 64 1.00 8.82 6.23
C VAL A 64 2.02 9.87 5.80
N GLU A 65 3.26 9.72 6.23
CA GLU A 65 4.37 10.54 5.75
C GLU A 65 5.25 9.71 4.82
N PHE A 66 5.37 10.16 3.57
CA PHE A 66 6.21 9.56 2.56
C PHE A 66 7.58 10.24 2.59
N SER A 67 8.64 9.44 2.66
CA SER A 67 10.02 9.92 2.60
C SER A 67 10.87 9.04 1.68
N GLU A 68 11.84 9.64 1.02
CA GLU A 68 12.83 8.91 0.23
C GLU A 68 14.01 8.51 1.13
N THR A 69 14.48 7.29 0.97
CA THR A 69 15.71 6.81 1.59
C THR A 69 16.49 5.99 0.57
N ASP A 70 17.78 5.84 0.79
CA ASP A 70 18.62 5.00 -0.05
C ASP A 70 18.73 3.58 0.55
N THR A 71 19.31 2.69 -0.24
CA THR A 71 19.53 1.31 0.17
C THR A 71 20.53 1.23 1.33
N ALA A 72 21.48 2.17 1.42
CA ALA A 72 22.46 2.22 2.50
C ALA A 72 21.82 2.55 3.85
N GLY A 73 20.91 3.52 3.90
CA GLY A 73 20.13 3.88 5.09
C GLY A 73 19.24 2.74 5.56
N LEU A 74 18.58 2.04 4.63
CA LEU A 74 17.81 0.84 4.97
C LEU A 74 18.70 -0.28 5.53
N ARG A 75 19.86 -0.54 4.91
CA ARG A 75 20.82 -1.55 5.39
C ARG A 75 21.37 -1.19 6.77
N TRP A 76 21.72 0.06 7.00
CA TRP A 76 22.17 0.54 8.31
C TRP A 76 21.11 0.29 9.39
N LEU A 77 19.85 0.62 9.09
CA LEU A 77 18.74 0.40 10.02
C LEU A 77 18.65 -1.08 10.37
N VAL A 78 18.64 -1.96 9.38
CA VAL A 78 18.57 -3.41 9.57
C VAL A 78 19.75 -3.95 10.37
N ASN A 79 20.97 -3.54 10.03
CA ASN A 79 22.19 -3.98 10.71
C ASN A 79 22.21 -3.57 12.18
N ASN A 80 21.74 -2.36 12.49
CA ASN A 80 21.74 -1.84 13.86
C ASN A 80 20.62 -2.38 14.74
N THR A 81 19.62 -3.03 14.17
CA THR A 81 18.43 -3.47 14.92
C THR A 81 18.11 -4.95 14.76
N SER A 82 18.88 -5.72 13.96
CA SER A 82 18.72 -7.16 13.80
C SER A 82 19.95 -7.94 14.26
N GLU A 83 19.79 -8.83 15.24
CA GLU A 83 20.78 -9.84 15.60
C GLU A 83 20.76 -11.06 14.63
N ASN A 84 19.82 -11.10 13.69
CA ASN A 84 19.59 -12.24 12.79
C ASN A 84 20.19 -12.00 11.40
N ALA A 85 21.33 -12.63 11.13
CA ALA A 85 22.06 -12.57 9.85
C ALA A 85 21.20 -12.90 8.61
N SER A 86 20.17 -13.74 8.75
CA SER A 86 19.31 -14.16 7.64
C SER A 86 18.36 -13.08 7.11
N LYS A 87 18.03 -12.04 7.91
CA LYS A 87 17.27 -10.87 7.42
C LYS A 87 18.18 -9.90 6.66
N THR A 88 19.44 -9.82 7.05
CA THR A 88 20.47 -8.99 6.44
C THR A 88 20.77 -9.43 5.01
N ASP A 89 20.83 -10.75 4.78
CA ASP A 89 21.11 -11.33 3.45
C ASP A 89 19.99 -11.08 2.42
N LYS A 90 18.73 -10.88 2.84
CA LYS A 90 17.64 -10.53 1.91
C LYS A 90 17.66 -9.05 1.49
N ILE A 91 18.36 -8.20 2.24
CA ILE A 91 18.35 -6.74 2.06
C ILE A 91 19.64 -6.26 1.36
N SER A 92 20.71 -7.05 1.43
CA SER A 92 21.96 -6.81 0.70
C SER A 92 21.77 -6.77 -0.83
N ASP A 93 20.78 -7.48 -1.36
CA ASP A 93 20.50 -7.54 -2.81
C ASP A 93 19.54 -6.44 -3.30
N ILE A 94 19.00 -5.61 -2.40
CA ILE A 94 18.08 -4.54 -2.77
C ILE A 94 18.84 -3.43 -3.51
N LYS A 95 18.35 -3.09 -4.70
CA LYS A 95 18.77 -1.96 -5.54
C LYS A 95 17.56 -1.07 -5.87
N GLY A 96 17.83 0.20 -6.16
CA GLY A 96 16.82 1.19 -6.54
C GLY A 96 16.44 2.15 -5.40
N THR A 97 15.53 3.08 -5.71
CA THR A 97 14.98 4.04 -4.75
C THR A 97 14.14 3.32 -3.70
N ILE A 98 14.31 3.69 -2.44
CA ILE A 98 13.47 3.19 -1.34
C ILE A 98 12.55 4.32 -0.90
N ILE A 99 11.26 4.01 -0.80
CA ILE A 99 10.30 4.89 -0.15
C ILE A 99 9.93 4.31 1.21
N ARG A 100 9.93 5.18 2.21
CA ARG A 100 9.41 4.89 3.54
C ARG A 100 8.05 5.55 3.68
N GLN A 101 7.08 4.77 4.12
CA GLN A 101 5.75 5.22 4.51
C GLN A 101 5.64 5.09 6.02
N ARG A 102 5.58 6.22 6.72
CA ARG A 102 5.32 6.26 8.16
C ARG A 102 3.84 6.44 8.41
N TYR A 103 3.19 5.43 8.96
CA TYR A 103 1.77 5.44 9.29
C TYR A 103 1.57 5.99 10.70
N HIS A 104 0.88 7.12 10.80
CA HIS A 104 0.49 7.73 12.07
C HIS A 104 -0.87 7.17 12.49
N SER A 105 -0.86 6.20 13.39
CA SER A 105 -2.07 5.57 13.93
C SER A 105 -1.95 5.47 15.46
N GLU A 106 -2.95 4.89 16.13
CA GLU A 106 -2.84 4.56 17.57
C GLU A 106 -1.61 3.69 17.88
N ARG A 107 -1.14 2.91 16.90
CA ARG A 107 0.12 2.16 16.94
C ARG A 107 0.91 2.50 15.67
N PRO A 108 1.78 3.52 15.69
CA PRO A 108 2.47 3.94 14.49
C PRO A 108 3.40 2.83 13.98
N PHE A 109 3.60 2.77 12.67
CA PHE A 109 4.49 1.79 12.04
C PHE A 109 5.05 2.35 10.74
N ASP A 110 6.18 1.81 10.32
CA ASP A 110 6.87 2.20 9.09
C ASP A 110 6.88 1.03 8.11
N VAL A 111 6.65 1.33 6.84
CA VAL A 111 6.78 0.38 5.73
C VAL A 111 7.82 0.91 4.75
N TRP A 112 8.83 0.12 4.46
CA TRP A 112 9.82 0.40 3.43
C TRP A 112 9.48 -0.39 2.18
N SER A 113 9.53 0.27 1.03
CA SER A 113 9.27 -0.35 -0.26
C SER A 113 10.31 0.07 -1.28
N ARG A 114 10.82 -0.88 -2.06
CA ARG A 114 11.80 -0.64 -3.11
C ARG A 114 11.11 -0.41 -4.45
N SER A 115 11.64 0.49 -5.26
CA SER A 115 11.21 0.66 -6.65
C SER A 115 11.49 -0.57 -7.48
N ILE A 116 10.61 -0.89 -8.40
CA ILE A 116 10.83 -1.90 -9.44
C ILE A 116 11.43 -1.25 -10.68
N GLU A 117 12.51 -1.83 -11.18
CA GLU A 117 13.20 -1.33 -12.38
C GLU A 117 12.27 -1.39 -13.60
N GLY A 118 12.29 -0.34 -14.41
CA GLY A 118 11.51 -0.25 -15.65
C GLY A 118 10.02 0.09 -15.49
N VAL A 119 9.48 0.18 -14.27
CA VAL A 119 8.06 0.50 -14.04
C VAL A 119 7.90 1.64 -13.04
N ASN A 120 7.69 2.87 -13.55
CA ASN A 120 7.54 4.03 -12.70
C ASN A 120 6.30 3.93 -11.81
N GLY A 121 6.47 4.29 -10.53
CA GLY A 121 5.44 4.18 -9.51
C GLY A 121 5.21 2.77 -8.96
N CYS A 122 5.91 1.74 -9.44
CA CYS A 122 5.79 0.37 -8.94
C CYS A 122 6.80 0.11 -7.81
N PHE A 123 6.31 -0.43 -6.70
CA PHE A 123 7.13 -0.73 -5.53
C PHE A 123 6.81 -2.12 -4.96
N GLN A 124 7.85 -2.77 -4.43
CA GLN A 124 7.73 -3.98 -3.64
C GLN A 124 8.01 -3.63 -2.19
N GLN A 125 7.11 -3.96 -1.29
CA GLN A 125 7.37 -3.86 0.15
C GLN A 125 8.54 -4.77 0.51
N VAL A 126 9.44 -4.31 1.36
CA VAL A 126 10.62 -5.08 1.78
C VAL A 126 10.66 -5.27 3.29
N MET A 127 10.06 -4.36 4.04
CA MET A 127 10.06 -4.40 5.50
C MET A 127 8.89 -3.59 6.07
N SER A 128 8.31 -4.08 7.15
CA SER A 128 7.37 -3.35 8.01
C SER A 128 7.85 -3.42 9.47
N LEU A 129 7.83 -2.31 10.20
CA LEU A 129 8.25 -2.21 11.61
C LEU A 129 7.28 -1.34 12.41
N ASP A 130 6.83 -1.83 13.56
CA ASP A 130 6.09 -1.01 14.54
C ASP A 130 7.02 0.09 15.08
N ALA A 131 6.62 1.36 15.02
CA ALA A 131 7.44 2.48 15.48
C ALA A 131 7.68 2.45 17.01
N ASP A 132 6.75 1.87 17.76
CA ASP A 132 6.82 1.74 19.22
C ASP A 132 7.72 0.58 19.68
N LYS A 133 8.26 -0.21 18.75
CA LYS A 133 9.13 -1.34 19.04
C LYS A 133 10.42 -1.21 18.25
N SER A 134 11.51 -0.97 18.96
CA SER A 134 12.89 -1.06 18.42
C SER A 134 13.30 -2.49 18.01
N ASP A 135 12.42 -3.47 18.22
CA ASP A 135 12.67 -4.89 18.03
C ASP A 135 12.25 -5.36 16.62
N LEU A 136 13.21 -5.40 15.69
CA LEU A 136 13.04 -5.95 14.34
C LEU A 136 12.80 -7.47 14.32
N SER A 137 12.86 -8.20 15.44
CA SER A 137 12.43 -9.61 15.43
C SER A 137 10.99 -9.74 14.94
N LYS A 138 10.16 -8.71 15.22
CA LYS A 138 8.77 -8.55 14.78
C LYS A 138 8.63 -7.91 13.40
N ALA A 139 9.74 -7.47 12.78
CA ALA A 139 9.70 -6.93 11.44
C ALA A 139 9.26 -8.02 10.45
N ILE A 140 8.14 -7.76 9.79
CA ILE A 140 7.55 -8.67 8.83
C ILE A 140 8.13 -8.32 7.47
N THR A 141 8.82 -9.27 6.86
CA THR A 141 9.18 -9.18 5.44
C THR A 141 7.92 -9.48 4.64
N HIS A 142 7.48 -8.48 3.87
CA HIS A 142 6.40 -8.62 2.92
C HIS A 142 7.00 -8.75 1.52
N ASP A 143 6.30 -9.45 0.63
CA ASP A 143 6.58 -9.47 -0.82
C ASP A 143 5.37 -8.90 -1.56
N ASP A 144 4.73 -7.91 -0.93
CA ASP A 144 3.52 -7.30 -1.44
C ASP A 144 3.91 -6.19 -2.42
N MET A 145 3.35 -6.27 -3.62
CA MET A 145 3.48 -5.24 -4.64
C MET A 145 2.46 -4.14 -4.40
N MET A 146 2.90 -2.90 -4.57
CA MET A 146 2.05 -1.73 -4.58
C MET A 146 2.43 -0.79 -5.71
N GLN A 147 1.50 0.07 -6.08
CA GLN A 147 1.73 1.05 -7.14
C GLN A 147 1.16 2.39 -6.72
N LEU A 148 1.99 3.42 -6.86
CA LEU A 148 1.62 4.80 -6.61
C LEU A 148 1.21 5.46 -7.91
N HIS A 149 0.15 6.26 -7.85
CA HIS A 149 -0.27 7.16 -8.94
C HIS A 149 -0.62 8.52 -8.37
N LEU A 150 -0.21 9.57 -9.07
CA LEU A 150 -0.65 10.93 -8.78
C LEU A 150 -1.75 11.31 -9.78
N VAL A 151 -2.87 11.78 -9.26
CA VAL A 151 -4.02 12.23 -10.06
C VAL A 151 -4.16 13.72 -9.87
N GLU A 152 -3.76 14.46 -10.90
CA GLU A 152 -3.95 15.91 -10.94
C GLU A 152 -5.43 16.25 -10.96
N THR A 153 -5.78 17.25 -10.17
CA THR A 153 -7.14 17.81 -10.10
C THR A 153 -7.10 19.25 -10.57
N ASN A 154 -8.21 19.69 -11.17
CA ASN A 154 -8.38 21.10 -11.55
C ASN A 154 -8.85 21.97 -10.37
N ASP A 155 -8.94 21.42 -9.17
CA ASP A 155 -9.35 22.15 -7.99
C ASP A 155 -8.15 22.78 -7.27
N LYS A 156 -8.41 23.77 -6.41
CA LYS A 156 -7.35 24.44 -5.62
C LYS A 156 -6.82 23.57 -4.47
N ASN A 157 -7.29 22.33 -4.36
CA ASN A 157 -7.05 21.45 -3.22
C ASN A 157 -5.89 20.48 -3.46
N GLY A 158 -5.26 20.56 -4.63
CA GLY A 158 -4.10 19.74 -5.00
C GLY A 158 -4.47 18.30 -5.37
N PRO A 159 -3.47 17.55 -5.85
CA PRO A 159 -3.66 16.23 -6.44
C PRO A 159 -4.08 15.18 -5.41
N PHE A 160 -4.59 14.06 -5.92
CA PHE A 160 -4.73 12.83 -5.14
C PHE A 160 -3.51 11.95 -5.33
N LEU A 161 -3.01 11.38 -4.25
CA LEU A 161 -2.09 10.25 -4.31
C LEU A 161 -2.90 8.97 -4.13
N LEU A 162 -2.70 8.00 -5.02
CA LEU A 162 -3.33 6.69 -4.96
C LEU A 162 -2.29 5.63 -4.67
N GLN A 163 -2.56 4.78 -3.68
CA GLN A 163 -1.79 3.57 -3.44
C GLN A 163 -2.64 2.36 -3.77
N MET A 164 -2.33 1.75 -4.90
CA MET A 164 -2.94 0.52 -5.35
C MET A 164 -2.26 -0.67 -4.70
N LEU A 165 -3.06 -1.56 -4.15
CA LEU A 165 -2.61 -2.79 -3.48
C LEU A 165 -3.09 -4.00 -4.27
N TRP A 166 -2.28 -5.06 -4.30
CA TRP A 166 -2.63 -6.32 -4.95
C TRP A 166 -2.86 -7.42 -3.91
N GLY A 167 -3.97 -8.16 -4.05
CA GLY A 167 -4.26 -9.29 -3.15
C GLY A 167 -4.64 -8.90 -1.72
N LYS A 168 -4.94 -7.62 -1.48
CA LYS A 168 -5.44 -7.12 -0.20
C LYS A 168 -6.95 -6.91 -0.24
N MET A 169 -7.58 -6.83 0.93
CA MET A 169 -9.02 -6.52 1.05
C MET A 169 -9.35 -5.10 0.57
N ILE A 170 -8.36 -4.22 0.52
CA ILE A 170 -8.46 -2.87 -0.02
C ILE A 170 -7.77 -2.87 -1.38
N SER A 171 -8.46 -2.43 -2.43
CA SER A 171 -7.90 -2.31 -3.78
C SER A 171 -7.05 -1.05 -3.91
N VAL A 172 -7.54 0.08 -3.36
CA VAL A 172 -6.88 1.39 -3.44
C VAL A 172 -7.05 2.15 -2.13
N VAL A 173 -5.96 2.74 -1.64
CA VAL A 173 -6.00 3.79 -0.61
C VAL A 173 -5.85 5.14 -1.32
N ILE A 174 -6.73 6.09 -0.99
CA ILE A 174 -6.80 7.41 -1.61
C ILE A 174 -6.34 8.44 -0.59
N TYR A 175 -5.31 9.19 -0.94
CA TYR A 175 -4.75 10.21 -0.09
C TYR A 175 -4.95 11.60 -0.65
N ARG A 176 -4.97 12.58 0.26
CA ARG A 176 -4.95 14.01 -0.05
C ARG A 176 -4.14 14.77 0.98
N GLN A 177 -3.53 15.90 0.60
CA GLN A 177 -2.77 16.73 1.54
C GLN A 177 -3.66 17.34 2.64
N ARG A 178 -4.92 17.68 2.30
CA ARG A 178 -5.92 18.12 3.28
C ARG A 178 -6.78 16.96 3.79
N GLU A 179 -7.37 17.14 4.96
CA GLU A 179 -8.35 16.21 5.51
C GLU A 179 -9.71 16.31 4.78
N GLY A 180 -10.41 15.17 4.70
CA GLY A 180 -11.75 15.05 4.14
C GLY A 180 -11.82 15.18 2.62
N VAL A 181 -12.88 14.62 2.04
CA VAL A 181 -13.17 14.70 0.60
C VAL A 181 -14.67 14.48 0.39
N THR A 182 -15.24 15.06 -0.67
CA THR A 182 -16.61 14.72 -1.08
C THR A 182 -16.62 13.60 -2.12
N GLN A 183 -17.78 12.96 -2.30
CA GLN A 183 -17.96 11.94 -3.33
C GLN A 183 -17.64 12.50 -4.74
N ASP A 184 -18.05 13.73 -5.03
CA ASP A 184 -17.86 14.37 -6.33
C ASP A 184 -16.39 14.65 -6.64
N GLU A 185 -15.61 15.04 -5.62
CA GLU A 185 -14.17 15.25 -5.74
C GLU A 185 -13.41 13.96 -6.08
N LEU A 186 -13.95 12.78 -5.77
CA LEU A 186 -13.34 11.48 -6.08
C LEU A 186 -13.58 11.01 -7.52
N LYS A 187 -14.34 11.77 -8.33
CA LYS A 187 -14.64 11.39 -9.72
C LYS A 187 -13.38 11.12 -10.57
N PRO A 188 -12.32 11.97 -10.56
CA PRO A 188 -11.10 11.71 -11.34
C PRO A 188 -10.40 10.41 -10.93
N VAL A 189 -10.42 10.09 -9.63
CA VAL A 189 -9.86 8.85 -9.10
C VAL A 189 -10.63 7.64 -9.64
N PHE A 190 -11.96 7.71 -9.62
CA PHE A 190 -12.80 6.62 -10.14
C PHE A 190 -12.60 6.40 -11.64
N GLU A 191 -12.46 7.47 -12.42
CA GLU A 191 -12.18 7.40 -13.85
C GLU A 191 -10.83 6.74 -14.14
N LEU A 192 -9.77 7.13 -13.44
CA LEU A 192 -8.45 6.50 -13.57
C LEU A 192 -8.52 5.01 -13.19
N MET A 193 -9.09 4.70 -12.02
CA MET A 193 -9.16 3.33 -11.53
C MET A 193 -10.03 2.44 -12.42
N SER A 194 -11.08 2.99 -13.01
CA SER A 194 -11.90 2.28 -13.99
C SER A 194 -11.13 1.93 -15.27
N LYS A 195 -10.23 2.82 -15.72
CA LYS A 195 -9.33 2.54 -16.86
C LYS A 195 -8.28 1.48 -16.52
N LEU A 196 -7.69 1.55 -15.32
CA LEU A 196 -6.59 0.67 -14.92
C LEU A 196 -7.05 -0.74 -14.51
N ARG A 197 -8.18 -0.84 -13.82
CA ARG A 197 -8.64 -2.09 -13.17
C ARG A 197 -10.07 -2.49 -13.52
N GLY A 198 -10.72 -1.79 -14.44
CA GLY A 198 -12.13 -2.01 -14.79
C GLY A 198 -13.10 -1.47 -13.73
N PRO A 199 -14.40 -1.80 -13.81
CA PRO A 199 -15.41 -1.28 -12.88
C PRO A 199 -15.03 -1.45 -11.41
N GLN A 200 -15.03 -0.35 -10.66
CA GLN A 200 -14.65 -0.33 -9.24
C GLN A 200 -15.89 -0.30 -8.33
N ARG A 201 -15.73 -0.77 -7.08
CA ARG A 201 -16.73 -0.53 -6.03
C ARG A 201 -16.76 0.95 -5.65
N ILE A 202 -17.88 1.37 -5.08
CA ILE A 202 -18.04 2.74 -4.57
C ILE A 202 -16.98 3.00 -3.48
N PRO A 203 -16.21 4.10 -3.57
CA PRO A 203 -15.27 4.47 -2.52
C PRO A 203 -15.96 4.64 -1.17
N ARG A 204 -15.32 4.19 -0.09
CA ARG A 204 -15.73 4.49 1.28
C ARG A 204 -14.93 5.68 1.76
N ILE A 205 -15.63 6.79 2.05
CA ILE A 205 -15.01 8.03 2.51
C ILE A 205 -14.62 7.89 3.97
N CYS A 206 -13.54 8.58 4.31
CA CYS A 206 -13.03 8.68 5.65
C CYS A 206 -13.64 9.89 6.37
N ASP A 207 -14.68 9.64 7.17
CA ASP A 207 -15.52 10.71 7.73
C ASP A 207 -15.07 11.19 9.12
N GLN A 208 -14.09 10.53 9.74
CA GLN A 208 -13.67 10.81 11.12
C GLN A 208 -12.23 11.31 11.16
N PRO A 209 -11.97 12.62 11.36
CA PRO A 209 -10.62 13.16 11.33
C PRO A 209 -9.71 12.44 12.34
N HIS A 210 -8.48 12.16 11.90
CA HIS A 210 -7.48 11.50 12.73
C HIS A 210 -7.12 12.40 13.91
N ARG A 211 -7.17 11.88 15.14
CA ARG A 211 -6.59 12.58 16.29
C ARG A 211 -5.09 12.31 16.27
N ASP A 212 -4.31 13.31 15.92
CA ASP A 212 -2.84 13.23 15.86
C ASP A 212 -2.28 13.10 17.30
N ILE A 213 -2.07 11.85 17.76
CA ILE A 213 -1.63 11.56 19.14
C ILE A 213 -0.18 12.03 19.37
N LEU A 214 0.62 12.16 18.30
CA LEU A 214 2.03 12.55 18.36
C LEU A 214 2.25 14.06 18.60
N LYS A 215 1.21 14.89 18.63
CA LYS A 215 1.32 16.31 19.05
C LYS A 215 1.33 16.49 20.58
N HIS A 216 1.16 15.42 21.34
CA HIS A 216 1.07 15.45 22.80
C HIS A 216 2.21 14.72 23.53
N ILE A 217 3.30 14.41 22.82
CA ILE A 217 4.59 13.96 23.38
C ILE A 217 5.65 14.97 22.95
#